data_AF-A0A8I0VG76-F1
#
_entry.id   AF-A0A8I0VG76-F1
#
_cell.length_a   1.000
_cell.length_b   1.000
_cell.length_c   1.000
_cell.angle_alpha   90.00
_cell.angle_beta   90.00
_cell.angle_gamma   90.00
#
_symmetry.space_group_name_H-M   'P 1'
#
loop_
_entity.id
_entity.type
_entity.pdbx_description
1 polymer ?
#
loop_
_entity_poly.entity_id
_entity_poly.type
_entity_poly.pdbx_seq_one_letter_code
_entity_poly.pdbx_strand_id
1 'polypeptide(L)'
;MLGAAIVKKNIFVLALGLSVGWAAVALARDAEKPFSEDEVVKFMADYPAMIQWSRKGLHDQGQVNHPWVIAGMRYDKGFVEQLTAKGWDADRFFYIFNHVNQGIMAKNAKEKQAQALARSQENMKKVQDEARASREAGAKAMEAAASERQSWMNRQLDAEERRIRQNPYMNPWQRQQALDLIRSQRDQVQKSAVQPFTPEDSAKKMQQWQAAAQQSQRDAIVRNPFIPGAQKYWMIRQMQASTRQGSGATLDPKQTREQTIRQQKDWMAKHKAEMANNPFIPPEQRRIMSQQAQKLVQTMEEGMQKNPPQVGLLQEGEMELVEKYGDRLLQVFQQP
;
A
#
# COMPACT_ATOMS: atom_id res chain seq x y z
N MET A 1 -102.41 -11.61 -31.59
CA MET A 1 -101.09 -11.73 -32.26
C MET A 1 -100.29 -10.48 -31.95
N LEU A 2 -99.11 -10.71 -31.34
CA LEU A 2 -97.88 -9.91 -31.26
C LEU A 2 -97.94 -8.44 -31.75
N GLY A 3 -97.49 -7.43 -31.01
CA GLY A 3 -96.67 -7.45 -29.81
C GLY A 3 -96.52 -6.06 -29.19
N ALA A 4 -96.24 -6.07 -27.89
CA ALA A 4 -95.79 -4.92 -27.11
C ALA A 4 -94.35 -5.19 -26.71
N ALA A 5 -93.44 -4.22 -26.85
CA ALA A 5 -92.31 -4.03 -25.94
C ALA A 5 -91.31 -2.93 -26.35
N ILE A 6 -91.14 -1.94 -25.45
CA ILE A 6 -89.86 -1.38 -24.92
C ILE A 6 -89.08 -0.51 -25.96
N VAL A 7 -88.45 0.63 -25.67
CA VAL A 7 -87.39 0.87 -24.68
C VAL A 7 -87.15 2.38 -24.50
N LYS A 8 -87.16 2.86 -23.25
CA LYS A 8 -86.50 4.09 -22.80
C LYS A 8 -84.97 3.90 -22.88
N LYS A 9 -84.28 4.68 -23.69
CA LYS A 9 -82.81 4.79 -23.69
C LYS A 9 -82.45 6.26 -23.81
N ASN A 10 -81.83 6.81 -22.76
CA ASN A 10 -80.78 7.82 -22.78
C ASN A 10 -80.69 8.44 -21.38
N ILE A 11 -79.67 8.02 -20.65
CA ILE A 11 -78.91 8.73 -19.59
C ILE A 11 -78.07 7.61 -18.96
N PHE A 12 -76.91 7.30 -19.53
CA PHE A 12 -75.79 6.62 -18.86
C PHE A 12 -74.56 6.60 -19.79
N VAL A 13 -74.11 7.78 -20.20
CA VAL A 13 -72.82 7.95 -20.90
C VAL A 13 -72.14 9.18 -20.29
N LEU A 14 -71.55 9.02 -19.10
CA LEU A 14 -70.61 9.99 -18.49
C LEU A 14 -70.07 9.48 -17.13
N ALA A 15 -69.48 8.28 -17.08
CA ALA A 15 -68.80 7.80 -15.85
C ALA A 15 -67.75 6.68 -16.07
N LEU A 16 -67.14 6.58 -17.26
CA LEU A 16 -66.22 5.48 -17.59
C LEU A 16 -65.00 5.95 -18.41
N GLY A 17 -64.39 7.05 -17.98
CA GLY A 17 -63.24 7.66 -18.67
C GLY A 17 -62.17 8.21 -17.73
N LEU A 18 -62.00 7.64 -16.53
CA LEU A 18 -61.03 8.15 -15.54
C LEU A 18 -60.54 7.07 -14.55
N SER A 19 -60.32 5.84 -15.04
CA SER A 19 -59.82 4.74 -14.19
C SER A 19 -58.83 3.80 -14.87
N VAL A 20 -58.19 4.23 -15.97
CA VAL A 20 -57.12 3.45 -16.63
C VAL A 20 -55.93 4.36 -16.90
N GLY A 21 -55.19 4.68 -15.84
CA GLY A 21 -53.96 5.50 -15.97
C GLY A 21 -53.02 5.49 -14.77
N TRP A 22 -53.25 4.63 -13.77
CA TRP A 22 -52.50 4.62 -12.50
C TRP A 22 -52.07 3.21 -12.06
N ALA A 23 -51.80 2.29 -12.98
CA ALA A 23 -51.39 0.93 -12.64
C ALA A 23 -50.24 0.39 -13.51
N ALA A 24 -49.34 1.26 -13.98
CA ALA A 24 -48.18 0.84 -14.77
C ALA A 24 -46.87 1.57 -14.40
N VAL A 25 -46.72 1.98 -13.14
CA VAL A 25 -45.44 2.43 -12.56
C VAL A 25 -45.29 1.84 -11.15
N ALA A 26 -45.24 0.53 -11.04
CA ALA A 26 -44.79 -0.15 -9.82
C ALA A 26 -44.30 -1.54 -10.23
N LEU A 27 -43.13 -1.95 -9.73
CA LEU A 27 -42.34 -3.15 -10.08
C LEU A 27 -41.14 -2.92 -11.02
N ALA A 28 -40.69 -1.68 -11.22
CA ALA A 28 -39.24 -1.51 -11.25
C ALA A 28 -38.77 -1.78 -9.81
N ARG A 29 -37.99 -2.85 -9.60
CA ARG A 29 -37.55 -3.28 -8.27
C ARG A 29 -36.92 -2.09 -7.53
N ASP A 30 -37.57 -1.59 -6.47
CA ASP A 30 -37.11 -0.45 -5.67
C ASP A 30 -35.70 -0.66 -5.04
N ALA A 31 -35.16 -1.88 -5.14
CA ALA A 31 -33.78 -2.21 -4.79
C ALA A 31 -32.70 -1.53 -5.67
N GLU A 32 -33.05 -0.87 -6.78
CA GLU A 32 -32.06 -0.16 -7.63
C GLU A 32 -31.79 1.29 -7.20
N LYS A 33 -32.66 1.92 -6.41
CA LYS A 33 -32.48 3.33 -5.98
C LYS A 33 -31.52 3.42 -4.78
N PRO A 34 -30.72 4.50 -4.65
CA PRO A 34 -29.98 4.79 -3.43
C PRO A 34 -30.90 4.75 -2.19
N PHE A 35 -30.39 4.32 -1.05
CA PHE A 35 -31.15 4.47 0.21
C PHE A 35 -31.15 5.92 0.70
N SER A 36 -32.28 6.34 1.27
CA SER A 36 -32.47 7.69 1.81
C SER A 36 -32.04 7.80 3.27
N GLU A 37 -31.93 9.03 3.77
CA GLU A 37 -31.65 9.30 5.18
C GLU A 37 -32.73 8.69 6.11
N ASP A 38 -34.01 8.84 5.74
CA ASP A 38 -35.14 8.30 6.52
C ASP A 38 -35.07 6.78 6.61
N GLU A 39 -34.65 6.11 5.53
CA GLU A 39 -34.47 4.66 5.53
C GLU A 39 -33.33 4.21 6.42
N VAL A 40 -32.22 4.94 6.47
CA VAL A 40 -31.11 4.67 7.40
C VAL A 40 -31.54 4.87 8.84
N VAL A 41 -32.29 5.94 9.12
CA VAL A 41 -32.81 6.23 10.47
C VAL A 41 -33.78 5.15 10.91
N LYS A 42 -34.74 4.76 10.05
CA LYS A 42 -35.64 3.65 10.33
C LYS A 42 -34.88 2.35 10.53
N PHE A 43 -33.90 2.06 9.67
CA PHE A 43 -33.07 0.87 9.76
C PHE A 43 -32.35 0.80 11.11
N MET A 44 -31.71 1.88 11.57
CA MET A 44 -31.06 1.94 12.88
C MET A 44 -32.04 1.70 14.04
N ALA A 45 -33.27 2.20 13.94
CA ALA A 45 -34.28 2.04 14.98
C ALA A 45 -34.82 0.60 15.04
N ASP A 46 -35.05 -0.03 13.90
CA ASP A 46 -35.67 -1.36 13.83
C ASP A 46 -34.66 -2.51 13.93
N TYR A 47 -33.42 -2.31 13.51
CA TYR A 47 -32.39 -3.35 13.44
C TYR A 47 -32.16 -4.10 14.77
N PRO A 48 -32.02 -3.45 15.94
CA PRO A 48 -31.82 -4.16 17.20
C PRO A 48 -32.92 -5.18 17.50
N ALA A 49 -34.18 -4.83 17.23
CA ALA A 49 -35.31 -5.74 17.43
C ALA A 49 -35.27 -6.93 16.46
N MET A 50 -34.86 -6.72 15.20
CA MET A 50 -34.69 -7.80 14.21
C MET A 50 -33.60 -8.79 14.64
N ILE A 51 -32.49 -8.28 15.16
CA ILE A 51 -31.39 -9.12 15.65
C ILE A 51 -31.81 -9.90 16.89
N GLN A 52 -32.48 -9.26 17.84
CA GLN A 52 -32.99 -9.95 19.02
C GLN A 52 -33.97 -11.06 18.65
N TRP A 53 -34.83 -10.84 17.66
CA TRP A 53 -35.71 -11.89 17.13
C TRP A 53 -34.91 -13.05 16.53
N SER A 54 -33.92 -12.75 15.68
CA SER A 54 -33.10 -13.80 15.06
C SER A 54 -32.36 -14.66 16.08
N ARG A 55 -31.83 -14.05 17.15
CA ARG A 55 -31.15 -14.75 18.22
C ARG A 55 -32.09 -15.68 18.98
N LYS A 56 -33.35 -15.28 19.18
CA LYS A 56 -34.37 -16.14 19.82
C LYS A 56 -34.65 -17.42 19.05
N GLY A 57 -34.66 -17.36 17.71
CA GLY A 57 -34.86 -18.53 16.84
C GLY A 57 -33.59 -19.36 16.60
N LEU A 58 -32.40 -18.75 16.66
CA LEU A 58 -31.10 -19.40 16.41
C LEU A 58 -30.34 -19.83 17.69
N HIS A 59 -30.97 -19.75 18.87
CA HIS A 59 -30.32 -20.07 20.15
C HIS A 59 -29.68 -21.47 20.22
N ASP A 60 -30.14 -22.43 19.42
CA ASP A 60 -29.60 -23.79 19.39
C ASP A 60 -28.29 -23.95 18.59
N GLN A 61 -27.82 -22.93 17.85
CA GLN A 61 -26.65 -23.06 16.93
C GLN A 61 -25.40 -22.26 17.32
N GLY A 62 -25.32 -21.70 18.54
CA GLY A 62 -24.05 -21.33 19.19
C GLY A 62 -23.16 -20.25 18.56
N GLN A 63 -23.48 -19.65 17.39
CA GLN A 63 -22.58 -18.70 16.70
C GLN A 63 -23.31 -17.50 16.04
N VAL A 64 -24.09 -16.72 16.81
CA VAL A 64 -24.91 -15.61 16.24
C VAL A 64 -24.21 -14.23 16.25
N ASN A 65 -22.94 -14.12 16.65
CA ASN A 65 -22.25 -12.81 16.75
C ASN A 65 -21.59 -12.32 15.46
N HIS A 66 -22.03 -12.80 14.30
CA HIS A 66 -21.39 -12.47 13.04
C HIS A 66 -22.36 -11.80 12.05
N PRO A 67 -22.00 -10.64 11.45
CA PRO A 67 -22.87 -9.90 10.53
C PRO A 67 -23.36 -10.72 9.33
N TRP A 68 -22.58 -11.71 8.88
CA TRP A 68 -22.96 -12.57 7.74
C TRP A 68 -24.10 -13.55 8.04
N VAL A 69 -24.42 -13.81 9.31
CA VAL A 69 -25.54 -14.68 9.70
C VAL A 69 -26.86 -14.11 9.20
N ILE A 70 -26.98 -12.78 9.15
CA ILE A 70 -28.18 -12.08 8.70
C ILE A 70 -28.41 -12.25 7.20
N ALA A 71 -27.34 -12.31 6.40
CA ALA A 71 -27.47 -12.53 4.95
C ALA A 71 -28.14 -13.89 4.63
N GLY A 72 -27.95 -14.90 5.48
CA GLY A 72 -28.62 -16.19 5.38
C GLY A 72 -30.12 -16.15 5.73
N MET A 73 -30.56 -15.19 6.53
CA MET A 73 -31.95 -15.04 6.96
C MET A 73 -32.87 -14.46 5.88
N ARG A 74 -32.32 -14.05 4.73
CA ARG A 74 -33.12 -13.54 3.60
C ARG A 74 -34.17 -14.52 3.10
N TYR A 75 -33.94 -15.81 3.31
CA TYR A 75 -34.85 -16.88 2.88
C TYR A 75 -35.65 -17.49 4.04
N ASP A 76 -35.47 -16.99 5.27
CA ASP A 76 -36.24 -17.45 6.42
C ASP A 76 -37.63 -16.80 6.43
N LYS A 77 -38.68 -17.61 6.39
CA LYS A 77 -40.07 -17.12 6.30
C LYS A 77 -40.46 -16.31 7.53
N GLY A 78 -40.07 -16.76 8.72
CA GLY A 78 -40.38 -16.06 9.97
C GLY A 78 -39.71 -14.69 10.03
N PHE A 79 -38.46 -14.59 9.54
CA PHE A 79 -37.75 -13.33 9.47
C PHE A 79 -38.40 -12.36 8.47
N VAL A 80 -38.82 -12.84 7.30
CA VAL A 80 -39.54 -12.02 6.30
C VAL A 80 -40.89 -11.54 6.83
N GLU A 81 -41.63 -12.39 7.55
CA GLU A 81 -42.88 -11.99 8.22
C GLU A 81 -42.62 -10.90 9.28
N GLN A 82 -41.55 -11.03 10.06
CA GLN A 82 -41.16 -10.04 11.07
C GLN A 82 -40.75 -8.69 10.43
N LEU A 83 -40.01 -8.71 9.32
CA LEU A 83 -39.69 -7.52 8.52
C LEU A 83 -40.97 -6.85 8.02
N THR A 84 -41.89 -7.65 7.46
CA THR A 84 -43.17 -7.16 6.93
C THR A 84 -44.03 -6.52 8.02
N ALA A 85 -44.08 -7.12 9.22
CA ALA A 85 -44.79 -6.57 10.38
C ALA A 85 -44.25 -5.20 10.84
N LYS A 86 -43.00 -4.88 10.51
CA LYS A 86 -42.35 -3.58 10.76
C LYS A 86 -42.43 -2.63 9.55
N GLY A 87 -43.15 -3.03 8.51
CA GLY A 87 -43.30 -2.26 7.28
C GLY A 87 -42.01 -2.17 6.48
N TRP A 88 -41.22 -3.25 6.46
CA TRP A 88 -40.06 -3.40 5.58
C TRP A 88 -40.40 -4.33 4.41
N ASP A 89 -39.99 -3.91 3.21
CA ASP A 89 -39.76 -4.84 2.11
C ASP A 89 -38.44 -5.59 2.35
N ALA A 90 -38.44 -6.91 2.17
CA ALA A 90 -37.29 -7.74 2.49
C ALA A 90 -36.08 -7.39 1.59
N ASP A 91 -36.30 -7.24 0.29
CA ASP A 91 -35.22 -6.91 -0.65
C ASP A 91 -34.62 -5.54 -0.34
N ARG A 92 -35.46 -4.55 0.02
CA ARG A 92 -35.01 -3.22 0.44
C ARG A 92 -34.22 -3.24 1.75
N PHE A 93 -34.67 -4.01 2.74
CA PHE A 93 -33.95 -4.14 4.01
C PHE A 93 -32.55 -4.75 3.80
N PHE A 94 -32.46 -5.85 3.03
CA PHE A 94 -31.18 -6.49 2.76
C PHE A 94 -30.27 -5.65 1.85
N TYR A 95 -30.85 -4.86 0.94
CA TYR A 95 -30.12 -3.86 0.18
C TYR A 95 -29.41 -2.87 1.11
N ILE A 96 -30.15 -2.22 2.03
CA ILE A 96 -29.61 -1.26 2.99
C ILE A 96 -28.58 -1.93 3.89
N PHE A 97 -28.90 -3.10 4.44
CA PHE A 97 -28.01 -3.86 5.32
C PHE A 97 -26.66 -4.14 4.65
N ASN A 98 -26.66 -4.59 3.40
CA ASN A 98 -25.44 -4.90 2.67
C ASN A 98 -24.61 -3.63 2.39
N HIS A 99 -25.25 -2.57 1.91
CA HIS A 99 -24.57 -1.33 1.57
C HIS A 99 -24.02 -0.61 2.81
N VAL A 100 -24.78 -0.55 3.91
CA VAL A 100 -24.30 -0.01 5.18
C VAL A 100 -23.05 -0.77 5.68
N ASN A 101 -23.09 -2.11 5.66
CA ASN A 101 -21.92 -2.90 6.07
C ASN A 101 -20.70 -2.63 5.19
N GLN A 102 -20.89 -2.57 3.87
CA GLN A 102 -19.81 -2.24 2.93
C GLN A 102 -19.26 -0.84 3.19
N GLY A 103 -20.13 0.14 3.46
CA GLY A 103 -19.73 1.51 3.73
C GLY A 103 -18.96 1.65 5.04
N ILE A 104 -19.38 0.94 6.09
CA ILE A 104 -18.63 0.89 7.36
C ILE A 104 -17.26 0.25 7.15
N MET A 105 -17.17 -0.84 6.40
CA MET A 105 -15.88 -1.46 6.05
C MET A 105 -15.00 -0.49 5.24
N ALA A 106 -15.57 0.23 4.28
CA ALA A 106 -14.86 1.22 3.47
C ALA A 106 -14.37 2.39 4.32
N LYS A 107 -15.21 2.94 5.21
CA LYS A 107 -14.83 3.99 6.19
C LYS A 107 -13.66 3.52 7.05
N ASN A 108 -13.78 2.35 7.67
CA ASN A 108 -12.72 1.77 8.50
C ASN A 108 -11.42 1.52 7.72
N ALA A 109 -11.52 1.08 6.47
CA ALA A 109 -10.36 0.88 5.60
C ALA A 109 -9.67 2.22 5.27
N LYS A 110 -10.44 3.26 4.94
CA LYS A 110 -9.96 4.63 4.68
C LYS A 110 -9.27 5.23 5.91
N GLU A 111 -9.85 5.06 7.09
CA GLU A 111 -9.25 5.50 8.36
C GLU A 111 -7.95 4.75 8.66
N LYS A 112 -7.92 3.42 8.51
CA LYS A 112 -6.69 2.63 8.67
C LYS A 112 -5.62 3.02 7.67
N GLN A 113 -5.99 3.29 6.42
CA GLN A 113 -5.07 3.78 5.39
C GLN A 113 -4.50 5.15 5.77
N ALA A 114 -5.33 6.08 6.23
CA ALA A 114 -4.89 7.39 6.69
C ALA A 114 -3.94 7.29 7.90
N GLN A 115 -4.25 6.43 8.86
CA GLN A 115 -3.36 6.16 10.00
C GLN A 115 -2.03 5.53 9.57
N ALA A 116 -2.05 4.60 8.61
CA ALA A 116 -0.84 4.00 8.07
C ALA A 116 0.04 5.03 7.33
N LEU A 117 -0.58 5.93 6.55
CA LEU A 117 0.12 7.04 5.90
C LEU A 117 0.72 8.01 6.91
N ALA A 118 -0.02 8.38 7.96
CA ALA A 118 0.47 9.25 9.02
C ALA A 118 1.68 8.63 9.75
N ARG A 119 1.60 7.35 10.12
CA ARG A 119 2.73 6.61 10.71
C ARG A 119 3.93 6.53 9.76
N SER A 120 3.68 6.32 8.47
CA SER A 120 4.74 6.30 7.46
C SER A 120 5.43 7.67 7.33
N GLN A 121 4.68 8.76 7.35
CA GLN A 121 5.23 10.12 7.31
C GLN A 121 6.04 10.44 8.57
N GLU A 122 5.53 10.06 9.75
CA GLU A 122 6.25 10.23 11.02
C GLU A 122 7.56 9.43 11.03
N ASN A 123 7.53 8.18 10.58
CA ASN A 123 8.72 7.35 10.49
C ASN A 123 9.74 7.91 9.48
N MET A 124 9.28 8.40 8.32
CA MET A 124 10.18 9.06 7.37
C MET A 124 10.84 10.31 7.97
N LYS A 125 10.10 11.11 8.73
CA LYS A 125 10.66 12.28 9.42
C LYS A 125 11.71 11.87 10.45
N LYS A 126 11.42 10.86 11.28
CA LYS A 126 12.39 10.32 12.26
C LYS A 126 13.67 9.83 11.57
N VAL A 127 13.55 9.07 10.48
CA VAL A 127 14.70 8.60 9.70
C VAL A 127 15.50 9.77 9.09
N GLN A 128 14.83 10.82 8.62
CA GLN A 128 15.52 12.02 8.11
C GLN A 128 16.28 12.76 9.22
N ASP A 129 15.67 12.92 10.39
CA ASP A 129 16.28 13.58 11.54
C ASP A 129 17.49 12.77 12.07
N GLU A 130 17.35 11.45 12.18
CA GLU A 130 18.46 10.54 12.53
C GLU A 130 19.58 10.56 11.49
N ALA A 131 19.24 10.57 10.19
CA ALA A 131 20.22 10.67 9.12
C ALA A 131 20.97 12.01 9.17
N ARG A 132 20.30 13.11 9.51
CA ARG A 132 20.93 14.41 9.69
C ARG A 132 21.86 14.41 10.89
N ALA A 133 21.41 13.92 12.04
CA ALA A 133 22.23 13.79 13.23
C ALA A 133 23.46 12.90 12.99
N SER A 134 23.29 11.78 12.27
CA SER A 134 24.37 10.88 11.89
C SER A 134 25.37 11.55 10.94
N ARG A 135 24.92 12.35 9.96
CA ARG A 135 25.80 13.13 9.07
C ARG A 135 26.58 14.19 9.84
N GLU A 136 25.94 14.91 10.76
CA GLU A 136 26.60 15.92 11.58
C GLU A 136 27.64 15.29 12.52
N ALA A 137 27.31 14.16 13.16
CA ALA A 137 28.25 13.39 13.98
C ALA A 137 29.42 12.84 13.14
N GLY A 138 29.12 12.30 11.95
CA GLY A 138 30.13 11.81 11.01
C GLY A 138 31.06 12.90 10.50
N ALA A 139 30.53 14.11 10.22
CA ALA A 139 31.33 15.27 9.83
C ALA A 139 32.29 15.69 10.95
N LYS A 140 31.79 15.81 12.20
CA LYS A 140 32.61 16.12 13.37
C LYS A 140 33.69 15.06 13.62
N ALA A 141 33.35 13.77 13.48
CA ALA A 141 34.31 12.69 13.62
C ALA A 141 35.39 12.71 12.54
N MET A 142 35.02 13.01 11.29
CA MET A 142 35.99 13.17 10.19
C MET A 142 36.90 14.38 10.40
N GLU A 143 36.37 15.50 10.88
CA GLU A 143 37.16 16.69 11.22
C GLU A 143 38.15 16.42 12.36
N ALA A 144 37.69 15.74 13.42
CA ALA A 144 38.56 15.31 14.52
C ALA A 144 39.66 14.35 14.03
N ALA A 145 39.32 13.34 13.24
CA ALA A 145 40.29 12.41 12.67
C ALA A 145 41.28 13.09 11.71
N ALA A 146 40.82 14.07 10.93
CA ALA A 146 41.68 14.85 10.03
C ALA A 146 42.70 15.68 10.82
N SER A 147 42.25 16.39 11.86
CA SER A 147 43.13 17.19 12.73
C SER A 147 44.14 16.31 13.49
N GLU A 148 43.72 15.16 13.99
CA GLU A 148 44.62 14.20 14.65
C GLU A 148 45.67 13.67 13.67
N ARG A 149 45.26 13.26 12.46
CA ARG A 149 46.17 12.82 11.40
C ARG A 149 47.18 13.89 11.02
N GLN A 150 46.74 15.15 10.93
CA GLN A 150 47.62 16.28 10.65
C GLN A 150 48.65 16.47 11.76
N SER A 151 48.21 16.44 13.03
CA SER A 151 49.13 16.55 14.18
C SER A 151 50.15 15.41 14.22
N TRP A 152 49.74 14.20 13.86
CA TRP A 152 50.61 13.03 13.78
C TRP A 152 51.64 13.18 12.66
N MET A 153 51.24 13.60 11.45
CA MET A 153 52.18 13.84 10.35
C MET A 153 53.18 14.94 10.69
N ASN A 154 52.74 16.05 11.30
CA ASN A 154 53.65 17.11 11.72
C ASN A 154 54.70 16.60 12.72
N ARG A 155 54.30 15.78 13.70
CA ARG A 155 55.24 15.16 14.65
C ARG A 155 56.26 14.22 13.98
N GLN A 156 55.85 13.48 12.95
CA GLN A 156 56.77 12.65 12.16
C GLN A 156 57.81 13.51 11.44
N LEU A 157 57.36 14.57 10.76
CA LEU A 157 58.25 15.51 10.06
C LEU A 157 59.20 16.23 11.03
N ASP A 158 58.73 16.61 12.23
CA ASP A 158 59.58 17.20 13.28
C ASP A 158 60.64 16.22 13.81
N ALA A 159 60.29 14.95 13.93
CA ALA A 159 61.23 13.91 14.35
C ALA A 159 62.29 13.64 13.27
N GLU A 160 61.88 13.59 12.01
CA GLU A 160 62.75 13.39 10.86
C GLU A 160 63.70 14.58 10.67
N GLU A 161 63.20 15.81 10.77
CA GLU A 161 64.00 17.03 10.72
C GLU A 161 65.09 17.00 11.79
N ARG A 162 64.75 16.63 13.03
CA ARG A 162 65.72 16.50 14.12
C ARG A 162 66.78 15.44 13.84
N ARG A 163 66.40 14.27 13.31
CA ARG A 163 67.34 13.21 12.91
C ARG A 163 68.32 13.69 11.84
N ILE A 164 67.83 14.40 10.81
CA ILE A 164 68.67 14.97 9.74
C ILE A 164 69.66 15.99 10.28
N ARG A 165 69.20 16.89 11.15
CA ARG A 165 70.06 17.92 11.78
C ARG A 165 71.12 17.33 12.69
N GLN A 166 70.77 16.30 13.44
CA GLN A 166 71.66 15.65 14.41
C GLN A 166 72.60 14.62 13.78
N ASN A 167 72.41 14.21 12.52
CA ASN A 167 73.27 13.23 11.88
C ASN A 167 74.63 13.84 11.48
N PRO A 168 75.74 13.45 12.16
CA PRO A 168 77.06 14.02 11.88
C PRO A 168 77.68 13.46 10.59
N TYR A 169 77.20 12.31 10.11
CA TYR A 169 77.72 11.62 8.92
C TYR A 169 77.04 12.07 7.62
N MET A 170 76.03 12.94 7.69
CA MET A 170 75.33 13.46 6.52
C MET A 170 76.09 14.64 5.92
N ASN A 171 76.37 14.59 4.61
CA ASN A 171 76.99 15.70 3.88
C ASN A 171 76.14 16.98 4.01
N PRO A 172 76.73 18.17 4.26
CA PRO A 172 75.98 19.43 4.43
C PRO A 172 75.01 19.76 3.30
N TRP A 173 75.38 19.46 2.05
CA TRP A 173 74.51 19.71 0.90
C TRP A 173 73.32 18.76 0.85
N GLN A 174 73.53 17.47 1.12
CA GLN A 174 72.46 16.47 1.21
C GLN A 174 71.53 16.77 2.38
N ARG A 175 72.07 17.25 3.51
CA ARG A 175 71.31 17.72 4.66
C ARG A 175 70.36 18.84 4.25
N GLN A 176 70.85 19.83 3.51
CA GLN A 176 70.03 20.96 3.07
C GLN A 176 68.90 20.50 2.14
N GLN A 177 69.19 19.63 1.15
CA GLN A 177 68.15 19.07 0.28
C GLN A 177 67.07 18.31 1.05
N ALA A 178 67.46 17.49 2.03
CA ALA A 178 66.50 16.73 2.85
C ALA A 178 65.62 17.66 3.70
N LEU A 179 66.20 18.73 4.26
CA LEU A 179 65.44 19.75 4.99
C LEU A 179 64.45 20.51 4.11
N ASP A 180 64.84 20.84 2.87
CA ASP A 180 63.95 21.53 1.93
C ASP A 180 62.80 20.62 1.44
N LEU A 181 63.04 19.31 1.32
CA LEU A 181 61.97 18.33 1.06
C LEU A 181 60.96 18.29 2.22
N ILE A 182 61.42 18.28 3.48
CA ILE A 182 60.54 18.31 4.66
C ILE A 182 59.71 19.61 4.70
N ARG A 183 60.31 20.75 4.35
CA ARG A 183 59.59 22.03 4.25
C ARG A 183 58.48 21.95 3.19
N SER A 184 58.80 21.43 2.01
CA SER A 184 57.81 21.23 0.95
C SER A 184 56.66 20.29 1.38
N GLN A 185 56.97 19.21 2.09
CA GLN A 185 55.96 18.30 2.63
C GLN A 185 55.08 18.97 3.69
N ARG A 186 55.65 19.77 4.60
CA ARG A 186 54.87 20.57 5.57
C ARG A 186 53.93 21.55 4.86
N ASP A 187 54.41 22.23 3.83
CA ASP A 187 53.60 23.15 3.05
C ASP A 187 52.43 22.43 2.35
N GLN A 188 52.66 21.22 1.83
CA GLN A 188 51.59 20.40 1.24
C GLN A 188 50.57 19.94 2.29
N VAL A 189 51.01 19.52 3.47
CA VAL A 189 50.13 19.10 4.57
C VAL A 189 49.31 20.30 5.07
N GLN A 190 49.90 21.48 5.19
CA GLN A 190 49.18 22.70 5.57
C GLN A 190 48.17 23.14 4.49
N LYS A 191 48.57 23.15 3.21
CA LYS A 191 47.66 23.51 2.10
C LYS A 191 46.48 22.54 1.99
N SER A 192 46.72 21.25 2.24
CA SER A 192 45.67 20.22 2.22
C SER A 192 44.72 20.31 3.42
N ALA A 193 45.14 20.94 4.53
CA ALA A 193 44.31 21.15 5.71
C ALA A 193 43.45 22.43 5.64
N VAL A 194 43.81 23.38 4.78
CA VAL A 194 43.13 24.68 4.64
C VAL A 194 42.10 24.70 3.50
N GLN A 195 42.00 23.66 2.67
CA GLN A 195 40.85 23.55 1.78
C GLN A 195 39.63 23.14 2.62
N PRO A 196 38.67 24.07 2.88
CA PRO A 196 37.43 23.69 3.53
C PRO A 196 36.80 22.62 2.64
N PHE A 197 36.40 21.51 3.25
CA PHE A 197 35.48 20.57 2.62
C PHE A 197 34.24 21.37 2.25
N THR A 198 34.15 21.82 0.99
CA THR A 198 32.97 22.52 0.55
C THR A 198 31.81 21.54 0.69
N PRO A 199 30.58 22.02 1.03
CA PRO A 199 29.41 21.15 1.03
C PRO A 199 29.24 20.39 -0.29
N GLU A 200 29.69 20.96 -1.40
CA GLU A 200 29.70 20.34 -2.73
C GLU A 200 30.74 19.21 -2.86
N ASP A 201 31.97 19.38 -2.37
CA ASP A 201 32.98 18.32 -2.37
C ASP A 201 32.61 17.18 -1.42
N SER A 202 32.00 17.52 -0.28
CA SER A 202 31.41 16.55 0.65
C SER A 202 30.28 15.78 -0.01
N ALA A 203 29.36 16.47 -0.70
CA ALA A 203 28.26 15.84 -1.42
C ALA A 203 28.76 14.93 -2.55
N LYS A 204 29.75 15.37 -3.33
CA LYS A 204 30.35 14.59 -4.41
C LYS A 204 31.08 13.36 -3.87
N LYS A 205 31.83 13.50 -2.77
CA LYS A 205 32.51 12.38 -2.12
C LYS A 205 31.52 11.41 -1.47
N MET A 206 30.44 11.90 -0.89
CA MET A 206 29.34 11.09 -0.36
C MET A 206 28.60 10.35 -1.50
N GLN A 207 28.40 11.00 -2.64
CA GLN A 207 27.81 10.40 -3.83
C GLN A 207 28.72 9.31 -4.42
N GLN A 208 30.03 9.55 -4.50
CA GLN A 208 31.01 8.54 -4.89
C GLN A 208 31.05 7.37 -3.92
N TRP A 209 30.98 7.64 -2.61
CA TRP A 209 30.93 6.61 -1.58
C TRP A 209 29.63 5.79 -1.66
N GLN A 210 28.48 6.44 -1.87
CA GLN A 210 27.20 5.74 -2.10
C GLN A 210 27.26 4.89 -3.36
N ALA A 211 27.82 5.41 -4.46
CA ALA A 211 27.99 4.65 -5.70
C ALA A 211 28.91 3.43 -5.48
N ALA A 212 30.03 3.61 -4.77
CA ALA A 212 30.96 2.53 -4.45
C ALA A 212 30.32 1.48 -3.51
N ALA A 213 29.55 1.91 -2.51
CA ALA A 213 28.84 1.02 -1.59
C ALA A 213 27.75 0.20 -2.33
N GLN A 214 26.96 0.85 -3.21
CA GLN A 214 25.98 0.16 -4.05
C GLN A 214 26.65 -0.83 -5.00
N GLN A 215 27.79 -0.45 -5.59
CA GLN A 215 28.54 -1.33 -6.47
C GLN A 215 29.12 -2.52 -5.72
N SER A 216 29.63 -2.32 -4.49
CA SER A 216 30.08 -3.40 -3.61
C SER A 216 28.93 -4.36 -3.24
N GLN A 217 27.75 -3.85 -2.90
CA GLN A 217 26.56 -4.68 -2.65
C GLN A 217 26.14 -5.46 -3.91
N ARG A 218 26.15 -4.82 -5.08
CA ARG A 218 25.87 -5.47 -6.36
C ARG A 218 26.86 -6.60 -6.61
N ASP A 219 28.14 -6.35 -6.42
CA ASP A 219 29.19 -7.35 -6.58
C ASP A 219 29.03 -8.51 -5.60
N ALA A 220 28.66 -8.24 -4.34
CA ALA A 220 28.36 -9.28 -3.36
C ALA A 220 27.19 -10.15 -3.81
N ILE A 221 26.10 -9.56 -4.33
CA ILE A 221 24.96 -10.30 -4.89
C ILE A 221 25.38 -11.13 -6.10
N VAL A 222 26.15 -10.56 -7.04
CA VAL A 222 26.61 -11.26 -8.24
C VAL A 222 27.51 -12.44 -7.87
N ARG A 223 28.45 -12.24 -6.95
CA ARG A 223 29.44 -13.25 -6.55
C ARG A 223 28.90 -14.30 -5.59
N ASN A 224 27.77 -14.07 -4.92
CA ASN A 224 27.21 -15.03 -3.97
C ASN A 224 26.67 -16.29 -4.69
N PRO A 225 27.29 -17.47 -4.53
CA PRO A 225 26.88 -18.68 -5.26
C PRO A 225 25.55 -19.27 -4.77
N PHE A 226 25.08 -18.88 -3.59
CA PHE A 226 23.87 -19.41 -2.96
C PHE A 226 22.59 -18.69 -3.39
N ILE A 227 22.71 -17.59 -4.15
CA ILE A 227 21.55 -16.88 -4.69
C ILE A 227 21.31 -17.37 -6.13
N PRO A 228 20.12 -17.91 -6.45
CA PRO A 228 19.76 -18.26 -7.82
C PRO A 228 19.86 -17.07 -8.79
N GLY A 229 20.19 -17.33 -10.06
CA GLY A 229 20.41 -16.30 -11.07
C GLY A 229 19.26 -15.31 -11.23
N ALA A 230 18.02 -15.81 -11.31
CA ALA A 230 16.82 -14.96 -11.36
C ALA A 230 16.65 -14.07 -10.11
N GLN A 231 17.00 -14.57 -8.93
CA GLN A 231 16.91 -13.81 -7.68
C GLN A 231 18.00 -12.71 -7.62
N LYS A 232 19.23 -13.01 -8.08
CA LYS A 232 20.30 -12.00 -8.23
C LYS A 232 19.87 -10.85 -9.15
N TYR A 233 19.32 -11.21 -10.32
CA TYR A 233 18.85 -10.22 -11.29
C TYR A 233 17.80 -9.29 -10.68
N TRP A 234 16.85 -9.85 -9.90
CA TRP A 234 15.81 -9.05 -9.25
C TRP A 234 16.36 -8.12 -8.17
N MET A 235 17.22 -8.62 -7.28
CA MET A 235 17.82 -7.79 -6.23
C MET A 235 18.61 -6.61 -6.82
N ILE A 236 19.41 -6.87 -7.86
CA ILE A 236 20.18 -5.82 -8.55
C ILE A 236 19.23 -4.80 -9.20
N ARG A 237 18.15 -5.26 -9.81
CA ARG A 237 17.17 -4.39 -10.45
C ARG A 237 16.40 -3.53 -9.44
N GLN A 238 16.04 -4.09 -8.28
CA GLN A 238 15.37 -3.36 -7.21
C GLN A 238 16.30 -2.25 -6.67
N MET A 239 17.59 -2.54 -6.48
CA MET A 239 18.58 -1.50 -6.11
C MET A 239 18.68 -0.40 -7.18
N GLN A 240 18.64 -0.75 -8.47
CA GLN A 240 18.66 0.24 -9.54
C GLN A 240 17.37 1.07 -9.60
N ALA A 241 16.22 0.45 -9.34
CA ALA A 241 14.92 1.12 -9.32
C ALA A 241 14.80 2.11 -8.15
N SER A 242 15.24 1.73 -6.95
CA SER A 242 15.27 2.63 -5.79
C SER A 242 16.22 3.81 -5.99
N THR A 243 17.35 3.59 -6.67
CA THR A 243 18.30 4.67 -7.02
C THR A 243 17.70 5.67 -8.01
N ARG A 244 16.87 5.21 -8.95
CA ARG A 244 16.16 6.09 -9.91
C ARG A 244 14.97 6.81 -9.31
N GLN A 245 14.27 6.23 -8.33
CA GLN A 245 13.17 6.91 -7.65
C GLN A 245 13.65 8.10 -6.79
N GLY A 246 14.89 8.05 -6.30
CA GLY A 246 15.52 9.21 -5.64
C GLY A 246 15.84 10.39 -6.57
N SER A 247 15.81 10.21 -7.90
CA SER A 247 16.19 11.25 -8.87
C SER A 247 15.01 12.02 -9.49
N GLY A 248 13.83 12.01 -8.85
CA GLY A 248 12.74 12.97 -9.14
C GLY A 248 11.95 12.77 -10.43
N ALA A 249 12.11 11.65 -11.15
CA ALA A 249 11.30 11.34 -12.33
C ALA A 249 10.00 10.63 -11.92
N THR A 250 8.90 11.37 -11.81
CA THR A 250 7.55 10.83 -11.64
C THR A 250 7.09 10.14 -12.93
N LEU A 251 7.22 8.81 -12.97
CA LEU A 251 6.57 7.99 -13.98
C LEU A 251 5.05 7.95 -13.71
N ASP A 252 4.25 7.94 -14.79
CA ASP A 252 2.80 7.75 -14.73
C ASP A 252 2.47 6.45 -13.94
N PRO A 253 1.58 6.50 -12.93
CA PRO A 253 1.17 5.34 -12.15
C PRO A 253 0.67 4.15 -13.01
N LYS A 254 0.02 4.41 -14.15
CA LYS A 254 -0.44 3.35 -15.06
C LYS A 254 0.73 2.66 -15.75
N GLN A 255 1.67 3.44 -16.29
CA GLN A 255 2.87 2.89 -16.92
C GLN A 255 3.74 2.13 -15.91
N THR A 256 3.86 2.66 -14.69
CA THR A 256 4.57 1.99 -13.60
C THR A 256 3.91 0.65 -13.25
N ARG A 257 2.58 0.60 -13.20
CA ARG A 257 1.82 -0.63 -12.96
C ARG A 257 2.00 -1.65 -14.08
N GLU A 258 1.81 -1.26 -15.34
CA GLU A 258 1.98 -2.14 -16.50
C GLU A 258 3.41 -2.67 -16.61
N GLN A 259 4.39 -1.80 -16.36
CA GLN A 259 5.78 -2.17 -16.37
C GLN A 259 6.09 -3.16 -15.23
N THR A 260 5.56 -2.94 -14.02
CA THR A 260 5.72 -3.87 -12.89
C THR A 260 5.10 -5.23 -13.22
N ILE A 261 3.91 -5.25 -13.81
CA ILE A 261 3.23 -6.48 -14.25
C ILE A 261 4.07 -7.24 -15.28
N ARG A 262 4.53 -6.58 -16.35
CA ARG A 262 5.40 -7.20 -17.36
C ARG A 262 6.66 -7.78 -16.75
N GLN A 263 7.34 -7.02 -15.89
CA GLN A 263 8.56 -7.46 -15.24
C GLN A 263 8.35 -8.67 -14.32
N GLN A 264 7.23 -8.71 -13.61
CA GLN A 264 6.88 -9.83 -12.74
C GLN A 264 6.56 -11.09 -13.55
N LYS A 265 5.86 -10.95 -14.69
CA LYS A 265 5.64 -12.06 -15.64
C LYS A 265 6.95 -12.62 -16.20
N ASP A 266 7.84 -11.74 -16.67
CA ASP A 266 9.15 -12.15 -17.20
C ASP A 266 10.00 -12.87 -16.15
N TRP A 267 9.94 -12.40 -14.89
CA TRP A 267 10.63 -13.04 -13.77
C TRP A 267 10.06 -14.44 -13.48
N MET A 268 8.74 -14.58 -13.40
CA MET A 268 8.10 -15.88 -13.18
C MET A 268 8.40 -16.86 -14.32
N ALA A 269 8.43 -16.38 -15.57
CA ALA A 269 8.79 -17.19 -16.73
C ALA A 269 10.24 -17.71 -16.64
N LYS A 270 11.19 -16.84 -16.27
CA LYS A 270 12.59 -17.24 -16.04
C LYS A 270 12.73 -18.21 -14.87
N HIS A 271 12.05 -17.94 -13.76
CA HIS A 271 12.12 -18.82 -12.58
C HIS A 271 11.51 -20.20 -12.87
N LYS A 272 10.43 -20.26 -13.65
CA LYS A 272 9.87 -21.51 -14.16
C LYS A 272 10.87 -22.28 -15.04
N ALA A 273 11.58 -21.60 -15.93
CA ALA A 273 12.61 -22.21 -16.77
C ALA A 273 13.81 -22.74 -15.94
N GLU A 274 14.24 -21.99 -14.92
CA GLU A 274 15.28 -22.43 -14.00
C GLU A 274 14.85 -23.67 -13.19
N MET A 275 13.63 -23.67 -12.65
CA MET A 275 13.09 -24.83 -11.91
C MET A 275 12.93 -26.06 -12.81
N ALA A 276 12.49 -25.89 -14.06
CA ALA A 276 12.37 -26.98 -15.02
C ALA A 276 13.73 -27.65 -15.29
N ASN A 277 14.80 -26.85 -15.38
CA ASN A 277 16.14 -27.32 -15.71
C ASN A 277 17.03 -27.64 -14.50
N ASN A 278 16.53 -27.49 -13.27
CA ASN A 278 17.31 -27.75 -12.07
C ASN A 278 17.48 -29.27 -11.85
N PRO A 279 18.72 -29.82 -11.95
CA PRO A 279 18.97 -31.25 -11.80
C PRO A 279 18.86 -31.74 -10.35
N PHE A 280 18.86 -30.83 -9.38
CA PHE A 280 18.79 -31.14 -7.94
C PHE A 280 17.36 -31.29 -7.42
N ILE A 281 16.35 -31.01 -8.26
CA ILE A 281 14.94 -31.16 -7.89
C ILE A 281 14.38 -32.40 -8.61
N PRO A 282 13.82 -33.38 -7.88
CA PRO A 282 13.18 -34.53 -8.49
C PRO A 282 12.10 -34.12 -9.53
N PRO A 283 11.95 -34.86 -10.65
CA PRO A 283 11.01 -34.52 -11.72
C PRO A 283 9.57 -34.28 -11.25
N GLU A 284 9.08 -35.12 -10.34
CA GLU A 284 7.77 -35.00 -9.68
C GLU A 284 7.62 -33.66 -8.95
N GLN A 285 8.60 -33.32 -8.12
CA GLN A 285 8.60 -32.08 -7.34
C GLN A 285 8.72 -30.84 -8.23
N ARG A 286 9.50 -30.90 -9.33
CA ARG A 286 9.55 -29.83 -10.36
C ARG A 286 8.19 -29.58 -10.99
N ARG A 287 7.42 -30.64 -11.27
CA ARG A 287 6.08 -30.53 -11.85
C ARG A 287 5.11 -29.83 -10.90
N ILE A 288 5.11 -30.23 -9.62
CA ILE A 288 4.26 -29.62 -8.58
C ILE A 288 4.60 -28.15 -8.39
N MET A 289 5.89 -27.81 -8.23
CA MET A 289 6.33 -26.41 -8.06
C MET A 289 5.99 -25.55 -9.29
N SER A 290 6.15 -26.09 -10.50
CA SER A 290 5.77 -25.39 -11.74
C SER A 290 4.27 -25.12 -11.83
N GLN A 291 3.43 -26.07 -11.41
CA GLN A 291 1.98 -25.90 -11.35
C GLN A 291 1.56 -24.87 -10.30
N GLN A 292 2.17 -24.90 -9.11
CA GLN A 292 1.91 -23.90 -8.05
C GLN A 292 2.32 -22.49 -8.48
N ALA A 293 3.50 -22.33 -9.10
CA ALA A 293 3.96 -21.05 -9.62
C ALA A 293 2.99 -20.52 -10.71
N GLN A 294 2.50 -21.40 -11.58
CA GLN A 294 1.55 -21.04 -12.63
C GLN A 294 0.19 -20.62 -12.04
N LYS A 295 -0.29 -21.33 -11.03
CA LYS A 295 -1.51 -20.96 -10.30
C LYS A 295 -1.37 -19.60 -9.60
N LEU A 296 -0.21 -19.31 -9.00
CA LEU A 296 0.07 -18.02 -8.37
C LEU A 296 0.04 -16.87 -9.38
N VAL A 297 0.66 -17.03 -10.56
CA VAL A 297 0.61 -16.03 -11.65
C VAL A 297 -0.83 -15.81 -12.09
N GLN A 298 -1.58 -16.90 -12.28
CA GLN A 298 -2.95 -16.82 -12.73
C GLN A 298 -3.84 -16.12 -11.68
N THR A 299 -3.69 -16.43 -10.38
CA THR A 299 -4.43 -15.74 -9.31
C THR A 299 -4.06 -14.26 -9.20
N MET A 300 -2.78 -13.90 -9.39
CA MET A 300 -2.36 -12.50 -9.43
C MET A 300 -2.90 -11.77 -10.67
N GLU A 301 -2.85 -12.39 -11.85
CA GLU A 301 -3.41 -11.82 -13.08
C GLU A 301 -4.91 -11.62 -12.96
N GLU A 302 -5.63 -12.62 -12.45
CA GLU A 302 -7.06 -12.53 -12.17
C GLU A 302 -7.36 -11.46 -11.12
N GLY A 303 -6.56 -11.35 -10.05
CA GLY A 303 -6.72 -10.31 -9.02
C GLY A 303 -6.37 -8.90 -9.49
N MET A 304 -5.54 -8.77 -10.53
CA MET A 304 -5.16 -7.48 -11.11
C MET A 304 -6.03 -7.07 -12.31
N GLN A 305 -6.58 -8.04 -13.06
CA GLN A 305 -7.51 -7.83 -14.17
C GLN A 305 -8.95 -7.67 -13.69
N LYS A 306 -9.35 -8.39 -12.64
CA LYS A 306 -10.53 -7.98 -11.88
C LYS A 306 -10.18 -6.61 -11.34
N ASN A 307 -10.92 -5.60 -11.78
CA ASN A 307 -10.97 -4.31 -11.12
C ASN A 307 -10.95 -4.55 -9.60
N PRO A 308 -10.29 -3.68 -8.79
CA PRO A 308 -10.30 -3.81 -7.33
C PRO A 308 -11.71 -4.22 -6.94
N PRO A 309 -11.87 -5.29 -6.14
CA PRO A 309 -13.12 -6.00 -6.00
C PRO A 309 -14.23 -4.98 -6.02
N GLN A 310 -15.13 -5.08 -7.01
CA GLN A 310 -16.39 -4.35 -6.99
C GLN A 310 -17.18 -4.90 -5.79
N VAL A 311 -16.70 -4.62 -4.57
CA VAL A 311 -17.55 -4.30 -3.44
C VAL A 311 -18.52 -3.32 -4.04
N GLY A 312 -19.80 -3.69 -4.11
CA GLY A 312 -20.83 -2.90 -4.79
C GLY A 312 -20.58 -1.45 -4.48
N LEU A 313 -20.19 -0.68 -5.50
CA LEU A 313 -19.84 0.72 -5.29
C LEU A 313 -21.11 1.33 -4.75
N LEU A 314 -21.06 1.74 -3.47
CA LEU A 314 -22.10 2.54 -2.85
C LEU A 314 -22.47 3.64 -3.84
N GLN A 315 -23.76 3.74 -4.11
CA GLN A 315 -24.23 4.75 -5.06
C GLN A 315 -23.89 6.13 -4.52
N GLU A 316 -23.79 7.11 -5.42
CA GLU A 316 -23.51 8.49 -5.04
C GLU A 316 -24.56 8.97 -4.02
N GLY A 317 -24.10 9.51 -2.88
CA GLY A 317 -24.94 9.89 -1.73
C GLY A 317 -25.06 8.83 -0.61
N GLU A 318 -25.00 7.52 -0.94
CA GLU A 318 -25.05 6.47 0.10
C GLU A 318 -23.80 6.49 0.99
N MET A 319 -22.63 6.76 0.40
CA MET A 319 -21.39 6.95 1.17
C MET A 319 -21.48 8.14 2.12
N GLU A 320 -22.14 9.24 1.73
CA GLU A 320 -22.29 10.42 2.59
C GLU A 320 -23.14 10.08 3.81
N LEU A 321 -24.22 9.31 3.62
CA LEU A 321 -25.05 8.81 4.72
C LEU A 321 -24.27 7.86 5.63
N VAL A 322 -23.45 6.96 5.07
CA VAL A 322 -22.60 6.08 5.91
C VAL A 322 -21.50 6.86 6.62
N GLU A 323 -20.93 7.92 6.03
CA GLU A 323 -19.98 8.78 6.71
C GLU A 323 -20.67 9.57 7.84
N LYS A 324 -21.88 10.12 7.59
CA LYS A 324 -22.70 10.86 8.57
C LYS A 324 -23.17 10.00 9.75
N TYR A 325 -23.63 8.78 9.49
CA TYR A 325 -24.20 7.89 10.50
C TYR A 325 -23.27 6.75 10.95
N GLY A 326 -22.07 6.64 10.38
CA GLY A 326 -21.21 5.46 10.52
C GLY A 326 -20.94 5.04 11.97
N ASP A 327 -20.74 6.01 12.88
CA ASP A 327 -20.46 5.71 14.28
C ASP A 327 -21.72 5.19 15.01
N ARG A 328 -22.89 5.75 14.68
CA ARG A 328 -24.18 5.27 15.21
C ARG A 328 -24.55 3.91 14.64
N LEU A 329 -24.34 3.69 13.35
CA LEU A 329 -24.57 2.40 12.69
C LEU A 329 -23.66 1.32 13.28
N LEU A 330 -22.39 1.65 13.54
CA LEU A 330 -21.46 0.75 14.21
C LEU A 330 -21.91 0.42 15.64
N GLN A 331 -22.38 1.41 16.41
CA GLN A 331 -22.96 1.18 17.73
C GLN A 331 -24.18 0.25 17.68
N VAL A 332 -25.10 0.49 16.73
CA VAL A 332 -26.29 -0.36 16.52
C VAL A 332 -25.90 -1.80 16.18
N PHE A 333 -24.86 -1.99 15.36
CA PHE A 333 -24.35 -3.33 15.03
C PHE A 333 -23.63 -4.04 16.18
N GLN A 334 -23.13 -3.29 17.17
CA GLN A 334 -22.47 -3.83 18.36
C GLN A 334 -23.45 -4.10 19.52
N GLN A 335 -24.71 -3.66 19.41
CA GLN A 335 -25.68 -3.90 20.47
C GLN A 335 -25.96 -5.41 20.62
N PRO A 336 -25.95 -5.93 21.87
CA PRO A 336 -26.27 -7.31 22.16
C PRO A 336 -27.76 -7.61 22.00
#